data_AF-A0A1F6EUU2-F1
#
_entry.id   AF-A0A1F6EUU2-F1
#
_cell.length_a   1.000
_cell.length_b   1.000
_cell.length_c   1.000
_cell.angle_alpha   90.00
_cell.angle_beta   90.00
_cell.angle_gamma   90.00
#
_symmetry.space_group_name_H-M   'P 1'
#
loop_
_entity.id
_entity.type
_entity.pdbx_description
1 polymer ?
#
loop_
_entity_poly.entity_id
_entity_poly.type
_entity_poly.pdbx_seq_one_letter_code
_entity_poly.pdbx_strand_id
1 'polypeptide(L)'
;MPLIILALLVAAAVGGGASVAAQNALPGEPLWVFKVQVNERVGATLAPGDKAKAGWDIALVRERMEEAEILAAEGALSTSAQAASKANINTHIQGLSRRVAALQERGDYAAAADIAIQLQAAISSHISGPLELAAELDMANALSASIVAQ
;
A
#
# COMPACT_ATOMS: atom_id res chain seq x y z
N MET A 1 2.20 -35.50 -11.46
CA MET A 1 2.36 -34.21 -12.17
C MET A 1 1.07 -33.63 -12.75
N PRO A 2 0.20 -34.36 -13.49
CA PRO A 2 -1.01 -33.75 -14.09
C PRO A 2 -2.05 -33.29 -13.05
N LEU A 3 -2.14 -33.99 -11.91
CA LEU A 3 -3.09 -33.68 -10.84
C LEU A 3 -2.75 -32.39 -10.08
N ILE A 4 -1.46 -32.03 -10.01
CA ILE A 4 -0.98 -30.79 -9.40
C ILE A 4 -1.31 -29.59 -10.30
N ILE A 5 -1.08 -29.73 -11.61
CA ILE A 5 -1.42 -28.68 -12.59
C ILE A 5 -2.93 -28.46 -12.60
N LEU A 6 -3.73 -29.53 -12.58
CA LEU A 6 -5.19 -29.43 -12.50
C LEU A 6 -5.66 -28.78 -11.21
N ALA A 7 -5.08 -29.14 -10.05
CA ALA A 7 -5.39 -28.51 -8.78
C ALA A 7 -5.01 -27.01 -8.75
N LEU A 8 -3.88 -26.64 -9.35
CA LEU A 8 -3.46 -25.24 -9.50
C LEU A 8 -4.40 -24.46 -10.43
N LEU A 9 -4.87 -25.07 -11.53
CA LEU A 9 -5.82 -24.44 -12.44
C LEU A 9 -7.20 -24.27 -11.80
N VAL A 10 -7.67 -25.25 -11.03
CA VAL A 10 -8.93 -25.15 -10.27
C VAL A 10 -8.80 -24.11 -9.14
N ALA A 11 -7.67 -24.10 -8.42
CA ALA A 11 -7.38 -23.08 -7.42
C ALA A 11 -7.27 -21.68 -8.03
N ALA A 12 -6.69 -21.55 -9.23
CA ALA A 12 -6.62 -20.29 -9.96
C ALA A 12 -7.98 -19.86 -10.53
N ALA A 13 -8.87 -20.79 -10.91
CA ALA A 13 -10.21 -20.47 -11.39
C ALA A 13 -11.15 -20.04 -10.25
N VAL A 14 -11.17 -20.80 -9.15
CA VAL A 14 -12.00 -20.49 -7.97
C VAL A 14 -11.42 -19.32 -7.17
N GLY A 15 -10.09 -19.31 -6.97
CA GLY A 15 -9.36 -18.22 -6.35
C GLY A 15 -9.29 -16.97 -7.22
N GLY A 16 -9.28 -17.11 -8.55
CA GLY A 16 -9.26 -15.98 -9.49
C GLY A 16 -10.54 -15.16 -9.47
N GLY A 17 -11.71 -15.81 -9.43
CA GLY A 17 -12.99 -15.11 -9.28
C GLY A 17 -13.09 -14.34 -7.95
N ALA A 18 -12.66 -14.96 -6.85
CA ALA A 18 -12.61 -14.31 -5.54
C ALA A 18 -11.55 -13.20 -5.47
N SER A 19 -10.41 -13.37 -6.14
CA SER A 19 -9.32 -12.38 -6.22
C SER A 19 -9.75 -11.15 -7.01
N VAL A 20 -10.45 -11.32 -8.14
CA VAL A 20 -10.99 -10.20 -8.93
C VAL A 20 -12.07 -9.45 -8.14
N ALA A 21 -12.98 -10.16 -7.48
CA ALA A 21 -13.99 -9.52 -6.64
C ALA A 21 -13.36 -8.78 -5.44
N ALA A 22 -12.35 -9.39 -4.80
CA ALA A 22 -11.63 -8.76 -3.70
C ALA A 22 -10.86 -7.51 -4.12
N GLN A 23 -10.39 -7.42 -5.38
CA GLN A 23 -9.64 -6.25 -5.84
C GLN A 23 -10.44 -4.95 -5.74
N ASN A 24 -11.76 -5.01 -5.90
CA ASN A 24 -12.65 -3.85 -5.79
C ASN A 24 -13.28 -3.72 -4.40
N ALA A 25 -12.96 -4.61 -3.46
CA ALA A 25 -13.54 -4.55 -2.13
C ALA A 25 -13.05 -3.30 -1.38
N LEU A 26 -13.95 -2.69 -0.60
CA LEU A 26 -13.71 -1.51 0.23
C LEU A 26 -13.50 -1.87 1.71
N PRO A 27 -12.82 -1.00 2.49
CA PRO A 27 -12.61 -1.24 3.91
C PRO A 27 -13.94 -1.47 4.66
N GLY A 28 -14.01 -2.60 5.38
CA GLY A 28 -15.23 -3.04 6.08
C GLY A 28 -16.02 -4.12 5.33
N GLU A 29 -15.72 -4.35 4.05
CA GLU A 29 -16.30 -5.45 3.29
C GLU A 29 -15.57 -6.78 3.56
N PRO A 30 -16.25 -7.94 3.50
CA PRO A 30 -15.65 -9.24 3.80
C PRO A 30 -14.42 -9.58 2.95
N LEU A 31 -14.45 -9.23 1.66
CA LEU A 31 -13.37 -9.54 0.72
C LEU A 31 -12.18 -8.58 0.79
N TRP A 32 -12.29 -7.48 1.53
CA TRP A 32 -11.20 -6.53 1.70
C TRP A 32 -10.01 -7.16 2.43
N VAL A 33 -10.27 -8.04 3.40
CA VAL A 33 -9.20 -8.81 4.06
C VAL A 33 -8.45 -9.68 3.04
N PHE A 34 -9.16 -10.25 2.06
CA PHE A 34 -8.53 -11.04 1.00
C PHE A 34 -7.72 -10.16 0.05
N LYS A 35 -8.21 -8.96 -0.28
CA LYS A 35 -7.46 -7.93 -1.05
C LYS A 35 -6.10 -7.67 -0.41
N VAL A 36 -6.12 -7.27 0.86
CA VAL A 36 -4.92 -6.83 1.60
C VAL A 36 -4.00 -7.99 1.96
N GLN A 37 -4.54 -9.14 2.38
CA GLN A 37 -3.72 -10.25 2.88
C GLN A 37 -3.23 -11.20 1.78
N VAL A 38 -3.86 -11.20 0.61
CA VAL A 38 -3.52 -12.13 -0.47
C VAL A 38 -3.09 -11.37 -1.72
N ASN A 39 -4.01 -10.66 -2.38
CA ASN A 39 -3.74 -10.02 -3.67
C ASN A 39 -2.56 -9.05 -3.58
N GLU A 40 -2.62 -8.14 -2.61
CA GLU A 40 -1.61 -7.08 -2.44
C GLU A 40 -0.24 -7.65 -2.04
N ARG A 41 -0.22 -8.73 -1.26
CA ARG A 41 1.02 -9.43 -0.91
C ARG A 41 1.65 -10.12 -2.10
N VAL A 42 0.84 -10.75 -2.95
CA VAL A 42 1.32 -11.35 -4.20
C VAL A 42 1.97 -10.26 -5.07
N GLY A 43 1.33 -9.10 -5.23
CA GLY A 43 1.94 -7.95 -5.93
C GLY A 43 3.30 -7.54 -5.33
N ALA A 44 3.37 -7.40 -4.00
CA ALA A 44 4.61 -7.05 -3.30
C ALA A 44 5.72 -8.11 -3.47
N THR A 45 5.36 -9.40 -3.54
CA THR A 45 6.34 -10.48 -3.76
C THR A 45 6.87 -10.52 -5.19
N LEU A 46 6.06 -10.11 -6.16
CA LEU A 46 6.43 -10.10 -7.58
C LEU A 46 7.20 -8.84 -8.00
N ALA A 47 7.12 -7.76 -7.22
CA ALA A 47 7.85 -6.52 -7.48
C ALA A 47 9.38 -6.71 -7.28
N PRO A 48 10.21 -6.48 -8.32
CA PRO A 48 11.66 -6.73 -8.25
C PRO A 48 12.44 -5.56 -7.61
N GLY A 49 13.21 -5.88 -6.57
CA GLY A 49 14.10 -4.91 -5.91
C GLY A 49 13.38 -3.88 -5.02
N ASP A 50 14.15 -3.04 -4.33
CA ASP A 50 13.61 -2.11 -3.33
C ASP A 50 12.80 -0.97 -3.96
N LYS A 51 13.22 -0.46 -5.14
CA LYS A 51 12.49 0.60 -5.83
C LYS A 51 11.10 0.16 -6.30
N ALA A 52 10.98 -1.00 -6.95
CA ALA A 52 9.68 -1.47 -7.43
C ALA A 52 8.74 -1.81 -6.27
N LYS A 53 9.27 -2.41 -5.20
CA LYS A 53 8.47 -2.68 -4.00
C LYS A 53 8.03 -1.40 -3.30
N ALA A 54 8.88 -0.38 -3.24
CA ALA A 54 8.48 0.93 -2.74
C ALA A 54 7.37 1.57 -3.59
N GLY A 55 7.47 1.48 -4.92
CA GLY A 55 6.41 1.93 -5.81
C GLY A 55 5.08 1.20 -5.57
N TRP A 56 5.14 -0.11 -5.31
CA TRP A 56 3.96 -0.91 -4.93
C TRP A 56 3.36 -0.45 -3.59
N ASP A 57 4.19 -0.28 -2.56
CA ASP A 57 3.77 0.22 -1.25
C ASP A 57 3.11 1.62 -1.36
N ILE A 58 3.67 2.53 -2.18
CA ILE A 58 3.10 3.87 -2.43
C ILE A 58 1.77 3.79 -3.18
N ALA A 59 1.64 2.87 -4.14
CA ALA A 59 0.38 2.66 -4.84
C ALA A 59 -0.73 2.21 -3.88
N LEU A 60 -0.41 1.32 -2.92
CA LEU A 60 -1.36 0.87 -1.91
C LEU A 60 -1.73 1.97 -0.91
N VAL A 61 -0.77 2.84 -0.55
CA VAL A 61 -1.08 4.05 0.24
C VAL A 61 -2.11 4.92 -0.48
N ARG A 62 -1.95 5.15 -1.80
CA ARG A 62 -2.92 5.90 -2.60
C ARG A 62 -4.28 5.20 -2.64
N GLU A 63 -4.29 3.91 -2.91
CA GLU A 63 -5.50 3.10 -2.94
C GLU A 63 -6.30 3.23 -1.63
N ARG A 64 -5.65 3.21 -0.46
CA ARG A 64 -6.36 3.38 0.83
C ARG A 64 -7.03 4.75 0.97
N MET A 65 -6.41 5.79 0.42
CA MET A 65 -6.97 7.15 0.46
C MET A 65 -8.16 7.24 -0.50
N GLU A 66 -8.04 6.69 -1.71
CA GLU A 66 -9.12 6.61 -2.70
C GLU A 66 -10.32 5.77 -2.19
N GLU A 67 -10.06 4.61 -1.57
CA GLU A 67 -11.10 3.78 -0.94
C GLU A 67 -11.88 4.55 0.14
N ALA A 68 -11.17 5.33 0.96
CA ALA A 68 -11.80 6.14 1.99
C ALA A 68 -12.62 7.29 1.40
N GLU A 69 -12.16 7.91 0.31
CA GLU A 69 -12.90 8.93 -0.43
C GLU A 69 -14.18 8.37 -1.05
N ILE A 70 -14.14 7.18 -1.65
CA ILE A 70 -15.32 6.47 -2.18
C ILE A 70 -16.33 6.24 -1.06
N LEU A 71 -15.90 5.63 0.05
CA LEU A 71 -16.76 5.38 1.20
C LEU A 71 -17.34 6.68 1.80
N ALA A 72 -16.58 7.77 1.80
CA ALA A 72 -17.05 9.06 2.31
C ALA A 72 -18.12 9.66 1.38
N ALA A 73 -17.90 9.61 0.07
CA ALA A 73 -18.86 10.08 -0.93
C ALA A 73 -20.19 9.29 -0.87
N GLU A 74 -20.12 8.00 -0.52
CA GLU A 74 -21.29 7.12 -0.33
C GLU A 74 -21.94 7.26 1.06
N GLY A 75 -21.36 8.05 1.97
CA GLY A 75 -21.83 8.15 3.36
C GLY A 75 -21.63 6.86 4.18
N ALA A 76 -20.77 5.95 3.70
CA ALA A 76 -20.51 4.62 4.27
C ALA A 76 -19.18 4.53 5.05
N LEU A 77 -18.40 5.62 5.11
CA LEU A 77 -17.11 5.65 5.79
C LEU A 77 -17.25 5.55 7.32
N SER A 78 -17.24 4.33 7.84
CA SER A 78 -17.25 4.06 9.27
C SER A 78 -15.91 4.36 9.95
N THR A 79 -15.92 4.58 11.27
CA THR A 79 -14.70 4.70 12.09
C THR A 79 -13.80 3.47 11.98
N SER A 80 -14.38 2.28 11.83
CA SER A 80 -13.61 1.05 11.63
C SER A 80 -12.92 1.02 10.27
N ALA A 81 -13.59 1.49 9.21
CA ALA A 81 -13.02 1.59 7.87
C ALA A 81 -11.86 2.60 7.81
N GLN A 82 -12.01 3.75 8.49
CA GLN A 82 -10.94 4.73 8.64
C GLN A 82 -9.74 4.14 9.39
N ALA A 83 -9.97 3.49 10.52
CA ALA A 83 -8.91 2.88 11.32
C ALA A 83 -8.17 1.77 10.55
N ALA A 84 -8.90 0.92 9.81
CA ALA A 84 -8.31 -0.13 8.98
C ALA A 84 -7.42 0.45 7.87
N SER A 85 -7.91 1.49 7.18
CA SER A 85 -7.18 2.19 6.12
C SER A 85 -5.90 2.84 6.66
N LYS A 86 -6.00 3.58 7.77
CA LYS A 86 -4.84 4.20 8.43
C LYS A 86 -3.83 3.18 8.92
N ALA A 87 -4.27 2.06 9.50
CA ALA A 87 -3.36 1.00 9.93
C ALA A 87 -2.61 0.36 8.74
N ASN A 88 -3.29 0.17 7.61
CA ASN A 88 -2.68 -0.33 6.39
C ASN A 88 -1.68 0.69 5.80
N ILE A 89 -2.04 1.98 5.69
CA ILE A 89 -1.13 3.05 5.26
C ILE A 89 0.13 3.06 6.13
N ASN A 90 -0.01 3.03 7.45
CA ASN A 90 1.11 3.02 8.38
C ASN A 90 2.03 1.81 8.19
N THR A 91 1.47 0.65 7.84
CA THR A 91 2.26 -0.55 7.53
C THR A 91 3.13 -0.35 6.30
N HIS A 92 2.58 0.25 5.23
CA HIS A 92 3.32 0.57 4.02
C HIS A 92 4.38 1.65 4.25
N ILE A 93 4.07 2.71 5.00
CA ILE A 93 5.05 3.75 5.37
C ILE A 93 6.23 3.16 6.15
N GLN A 94 5.99 2.28 7.12
CA GLN A 94 7.07 1.58 7.82
C GLN A 94 7.91 0.70 6.89
N GLY A 95 7.29 0.06 5.89
CA GLY A 95 7.98 -0.67 4.83
C GLY A 95 8.89 0.23 4.00
N LEU A 96 8.39 1.40 3.60
CA LEU A 96 9.15 2.41 2.86
C LEU A 96 10.33 2.92 3.67
N SER A 97 10.15 3.21 4.96
CA SER A 97 11.24 3.65 5.85
C SER A 97 12.38 2.63 5.91
N ARG A 98 12.06 1.33 5.99
CA ARG A 98 13.08 0.26 5.96
C ARG A 98 13.82 0.20 4.62
N ARG A 99 13.11 0.41 3.50
CA ARG A 99 13.72 0.40 2.15
C ARG A 99 14.64 1.60 1.93
N VAL A 100 14.20 2.78 2.38
CA VAL A 100 15.02 4.01 2.33
C VAL A 100 16.30 3.80 3.13
N ALA A 101 16.21 3.29 4.37
CA ALA A 101 17.40 2.98 5.16
C ALA A 101 18.35 2.00 4.44
N ALA A 102 17.82 0.90 3.88
CA ALA A 102 18.62 -0.07 3.12
C ALA A 102 19.25 0.52 1.85
N LEU A 103 18.60 1.48 1.17
CA LEU A 103 19.16 2.18 0.02
C LEU A 103 20.29 3.13 0.45
N GLN A 104 20.11 3.87 1.55
CA GLN A 104 21.14 4.75 2.13
C GLN A 104 22.37 3.97 2.56
N GLU A 105 22.21 2.80 3.20
CA GLU A 105 23.32 1.92 3.58
C GLU A 105 24.15 1.44 2.37
N ARG A 106 23.52 1.33 1.20
CA ARG A 106 24.18 0.97 -0.06
C ARG A 106 24.71 2.18 -0.84
N GLY A 107 24.56 3.39 -0.31
CA GLY A 107 24.95 4.64 -0.96
C GLY A 107 24.01 5.09 -2.09
N ASP A 108 22.84 4.46 -2.24
CA ASP A 108 21.85 4.83 -3.26
C ASP A 108 20.90 5.92 -2.74
N TYR A 109 21.47 7.07 -2.42
CA TYR A 109 20.74 8.23 -1.89
C TYR A 109 19.74 8.81 -2.89
N ALA A 110 20.01 8.68 -4.19
CA ALA A 110 19.11 9.15 -5.24
C ALA A 110 17.81 8.34 -5.25
N ALA A 111 17.88 7.00 -5.19
CA ALA A 111 16.69 6.18 -5.09
C ALA A 111 15.96 6.35 -3.74
N ALA A 112 16.70 6.54 -2.65
CA ALA A 112 16.10 6.87 -1.35
C ALA A 112 15.29 8.18 -1.42
N ALA A 113 15.88 9.24 -2.00
CA ALA A 113 15.22 10.55 -2.16
C ALA A 113 13.97 10.45 -3.05
N ASP A 114 14.07 9.73 -4.17
CA ASP A 114 12.95 9.49 -5.08
C ASP A 114 11.75 8.83 -4.36
N ILE A 115 11.99 7.83 -3.51
CA ILE A 115 10.95 7.18 -2.72
C ILE A 115 10.29 8.16 -1.73
N ALA A 116 11.10 8.94 -1.00
CA ALA A 116 10.58 9.87 0.00
C ALA A 116 9.73 10.97 -0.66
N ILE A 117 10.17 11.52 -1.80
CA ILE A 117 9.43 12.51 -2.58
C ILE A 117 8.12 11.93 -3.09
N GLN A 118 8.13 10.71 -3.64
CA GLN A 118 6.91 10.07 -4.14
C GLN A 118 5.89 9.78 -3.03
N LEU A 119 6.34 9.38 -1.85
CA LEU A 119 5.46 9.19 -0.69
C LEU A 119 4.83 10.52 -0.24
N GLN A 120 5.64 11.58 -0.12
CA GLN A 120 5.14 12.91 0.24
C GLN A 120 4.12 13.41 -0.78
N ALA A 121 4.41 13.26 -2.08
CA ALA A 121 3.49 13.64 -3.15
C ALA A 121 2.17 12.85 -3.08
N ALA A 122 2.23 11.54 -2.84
CA ALA A 122 1.05 10.70 -2.69
C ALA A 122 0.16 11.19 -1.54
N ILE A 123 0.72 11.38 -0.33
CA ILE A 123 -0.07 11.85 0.83
C ILE A 123 -0.60 13.26 0.60
N SER A 124 0.23 14.16 0.06
CA SER A 124 -0.15 15.56 -0.18
C SER A 124 -1.31 15.67 -1.18
N SER A 125 -1.37 14.79 -2.18
CA SER A 125 -2.48 14.81 -3.16
C SER A 125 -3.84 14.47 -2.57
N HIS A 126 -3.89 13.84 -1.39
CA HIS A 126 -5.11 13.41 -0.69
C HIS A 126 -5.26 14.04 0.70
N ILE A 127 -4.50 15.10 1.02
CA ILE A 127 -4.46 15.67 2.38
C ILE A 127 -5.79 16.29 2.83
N SER A 128 -6.63 16.70 1.88
CA SER A 128 -7.98 17.20 2.14
C SER A 128 -9.04 16.08 2.15
N GLY A 129 -8.60 14.82 2.01
CA GLY A 129 -9.46 13.65 2.04
C GLY A 129 -10.00 13.34 3.43
N PRO A 130 -10.85 12.31 3.56
CA PRO A 130 -11.56 11.99 4.78
C PRO A 130 -10.71 11.26 5.83
N LEU A 131 -9.47 10.89 5.48
CA LEU A 131 -8.51 10.32 6.41
C LEU A 131 -7.71 11.45 7.07
N GLU A 132 -7.73 11.51 8.40
CA GLU A 132 -6.86 12.41 9.16
C GLU A 132 -5.40 11.93 9.07
N LEU A 133 -4.64 12.44 8.08
CA LEU A 133 -3.30 11.96 7.69
C LEU A 133 -2.13 12.85 8.16
N ALA A 134 -2.34 13.71 9.15
CA ALA A 134 -1.29 14.63 9.62
C ALA A 134 -0.04 13.89 10.11
N ALA A 135 -0.21 12.81 10.87
CA ALA A 135 0.89 12.01 11.38
C ALA A 135 1.65 11.28 10.25
N GLU A 136 0.93 10.76 9.26
CA GLU A 136 1.50 10.09 8.09
C GLU A 136 2.29 11.07 7.21
N LEU A 137 1.82 12.30 7.05
CA LEU A 137 2.57 13.36 6.37
C LEU A 137 3.85 13.71 7.15
N ASP A 138 3.78 13.83 8.48
CA ASP A 138 4.96 14.09 9.31
C ASP A 138 6.00 12.97 9.17
N MET A 139 5.56 11.71 9.10
CA MET A 139 6.46 10.58 8.83
C MET A 139 7.12 10.67 7.44
N ALA A 140 6.38 11.06 6.41
CA ALA A 140 6.92 11.24 5.06
C ALA A 140 7.93 12.41 4.98
N ASN A 141 7.67 13.50 5.70
CA ASN A 141 8.58 14.63 5.84
C ASN A 141 9.86 14.22 6.59
N ALA A 142 9.74 13.45 7.68
CA ALA A 142 10.87 12.93 8.43
C ALA A 142 11.75 12.00 7.58
N LEU A 143 11.14 11.18 6.71
CA LEU A 143 11.86 10.32 5.78
C LEU A 143 12.67 11.13 4.75
N SER A 144 12.12 12.23 4.26
CA SER A 144 12.84 13.15 3.37
C SER A 144 14.01 13.82 4.11
N ALA A 145 13.80 14.24 5.37
CA ALA A 145 14.83 14.87 6.18
C ALA A 145 16.00 13.94 6.52
N SER A 146 15.74 12.64 6.75
CA SER A 146 16.80 11.67 7.05
C SER A 146 17.75 11.40 5.89
N ILE A 147 17.39 11.81 4.68
CA ILE A 147 18.22 11.67 3.48
C ILE A 147 19.14 12.88 3.30
N VAL A 148 18.65 14.08 3.62
CA VAL A 148 19.41 15.34 3.49
C VAL A 148 20.47 15.51 4.59
N ALA A 149 20.31 14.83 5.72
CA ALA A 149 21.23 14.91 6.85
C ALA A 149 22.54 14.09 6.68
N GLN A 150 22.75 13.46 5.52
CA GLN A 150 23.88 12.56 5.20
C GLN A 150 24.74 13.17 4.09
#